data_AF-A0A954W1H7-F1
#
_entry.id   AF-A0A954W1H7-F1
#
_cell.length_a   1.000
_cell.length_b   1.000
_cell.length_c   1.000
_cell.angle_alpha   90.00
_cell.angle_beta   90.00
_cell.angle_gamma   90.00
#
_symmetry.space_group_name_H-M   'P 1'
#
loop_
_entity.id
_entity.type
_entity.pdbx_description
1 polymer ?
#
loop_
_entity_poly.entity_id
_entity_poly.type
_entity_poly.pdbx_seq_one_letter_code
_entity_poly.pdbx_strand_id
1 'polypeptide(L)'
;GECVITRIQEITTRFGEPVDYSNEAAGTAISFENGSFQISYRREEFYGIEPGHRTVICLMTIPRDCPDGDERGREFYTLDLDINRQWIVSDSQHSCGGA
;
A
#
# COMPACT_ATOMS: atom_id res chain seq x y z
N GLY A 1 -15.40 6.26 -3.49
CA GLY A 1 -14.67 5.54 -2.43
C GLY A 1 -14.66 6.39 -1.18
N GLU A 2 -14.53 5.75 -0.03
CA GLU A 2 -14.17 6.44 1.20
C GLU A 2 -12.70 6.87 1.11
N CYS A 3 -12.39 8.10 1.50
CA CYS A 3 -11.03 8.62 1.53
C CYS A 3 -10.69 9.08 2.95
N VAL A 4 -9.45 8.83 3.36
CA VAL A 4 -8.94 9.23 4.66
C VAL A 4 -7.60 9.94 4.52
N ILE A 5 -7.39 10.98 5.32
CA ILE A 5 -6.08 11.63 5.46
C ILE A 5 -5.32 10.91 6.57
N THR A 6 -4.09 10.52 6.31
CA THR A 6 -3.20 9.87 7.26
C THR A 6 -1.76 10.31 7.00
N ARG A 7 -0.79 9.66 7.65
CA ARG A 7 0.63 9.82 7.36
C ARG A 7 1.27 8.48 7.11
N ILE A 8 2.34 8.51 6.33
CA ILE A 8 3.21 7.35 6.12
C ILE A 8 3.91 7.03 7.43
N GLN A 9 3.78 5.80 7.88
CA GLN A 9 4.47 5.32 9.07
C GLN A 9 5.82 4.74 8.69
N GLU A 10 5.85 3.80 7.73
CA GLU A 10 7.10 3.18 7.28
C GLU A 10 7.00 2.65 5.85
N ILE A 11 8.17 2.46 5.23
CA ILE A 11 8.32 1.81 3.92
C ILE A 11 9.36 0.71 4.05
N THR A 12 8.98 -0.50 3.66
CA THR A 12 9.81 -1.71 3.74
C THR A 12 9.68 -2.52 2.46
N THR A 13 10.49 -3.56 2.32
CA THR A 13 10.18 -4.65 1.39
C THR A 13 8.90 -5.35 1.85
N ARG A 14 8.31 -6.22 1.01
CA ARG A 14 7.11 -6.99 1.40
C ARG A 14 7.33 -7.92 2.61
N PHE A 15 8.59 -8.09 3.03
CA PHE A 15 9.03 -8.91 4.15
C PHE A 15 9.41 -8.10 5.39
N GLY A 16 9.31 -6.77 5.37
CA GLY A 16 9.66 -5.91 6.51
C GLY A 16 11.12 -5.47 6.56
N GLU A 17 11.96 -5.89 5.61
CA GLU A 17 13.35 -5.45 5.52
C GLU A 17 13.45 -4.02 4.96
N PRO A 18 14.50 -3.25 5.28
CA PRO A 18 14.78 -1.98 4.63
C PRO A 18 14.85 -2.14 3.12
N VAL A 19 14.35 -1.14 2.40
CA VAL A 19 14.32 -1.14 0.95
C VAL A 19 15.67 -0.67 0.40
N ASP A 20 16.27 -1.44 -0.50
CA ASP A 20 17.50 -1.07 -1.20
C ASP A 20 17.49 -1.52 -2.67
N TYR A 21 18.51 -1.14 -3.44
CA TYR A 21 18.62 -1.51 -4.86
C TYR A 21 18.93 -3.00 -5.08
N SER A 22 19.56 -3.68 -4.12
CA SER A 22 19.90 -5.10 -4.22
C SER A 22 18.70 -6.02 -3.97
N ASN A 23 17.66 -5.51 -3.28
CA ASN A 23 16.47 -6.28 -2.90
C ASN A 23 15.22 -5.92 -3.71
N GLU A 24 15.39 -5.41 -4.93
CA GLU A 24 14.28 -5.01 -5.80
C GLU A 24 13.21 -6.12 -6.00
N ALA A 25 13.66 -7.37 -6.13
CA ALA A 25 12.78 -8.53 -6.29
C ALA A 25 11.94 -8.87 -5.05
N ALA A 26 12.23 -8.25 -3.89
CA ALA A 26 11.46 -8.44 -2.67
C ALA A 26 10.15 -7.65 -2.66
N GLY A 27 9.88 -6.81 -3.66
CA GLY A 27 8.68 -5.99 -3.71
C GLY A 27 8.70 -4.87 -2.68
N THR A 28 7.53 -4.29 -2.38
CA THR A 28 7.44 -3.14 -1.47
C THR A 28 6.18 -3.21 -0.62
N ALA A 29 6.29 -2.77 0.63
CA ALA A 29 5.19 -2.57 1.56
C ALA A 29 5.26 -1.16 2.15
N ILE A 30 4.10 -0.57 2.41
CA ILE A 30 3.96 0.74 3.04
C ILE A 30 2.84 0.67 4.08
N SER A 31 3.15 1.15 5.29
CA SER A 31 2.20 1.26 6.39
C SER A 31 1.90 2.73 6.70
N PHE A 32 0.72 2.97 7.24
CA PHE A 32 0.23 4.31 7.57
C PHE A 32 -0.20 4.38 9.04
N GLU A 33 -0.11 5.57 9.64
CA GLU A 33 -0.37 5.77 11.08
C GLU A 33 -1.79 5.37 11.54
N ASN A 34 -2.76 5.38 10.62
CA ASN A 34 -4.14 4.95 10.86
C ASN A 34 -4.34 3.42 10.74
N GLY A 35 -3.26 2.65 10.58
CA GLY A 35 -3.29 1.20 10.43
C GLY A 35 -3.60 0.70 9.01
N SER A 36 -3.78 1.60 8.04
CA SER A 36 -3.86 1.19 6.62
C SER A 36 -2.51 0.59 6.18
N PHE A 37 -2.57 -0.30 5.20
CA PHE A 37 -1.41 -1.01 4.69
C PHE A 37 -1.56 -1.28 3.21
N GLN A 38 -0.46 -1.22 2.46
CA GLN A 38 -0.42 -1.51 1.03
C GLN A 38 0.82 -2.33 0.71
N ILE A 39 0.69 -3.28 -0.20
CA ILE A 39 1.74 -4.23 -0.52
C ILE A 39 1.73 -4.63 -1.99
N SER A 40 2.93 -4.72 -2.58
CA SER A 40 3.15 -5.08 -3.97
C SER A 40 4.30 -6.08 -4.08
N TYR A 41 4.16 -7.06 -4.97
CA TYR A 41 5.29 -7.90 -5.38
C TYR A 41 6.31 -7.15 -6.22
N ARG A 42 5.86 -6.07 -6.88
CA ARG A 42 6.74 -5.22 -7.66
C ARG A 42 7.44 -4.23 -6.74
N ARG A 43 8.60 -3.78 -7.19
CA ARG A 43 9.23 -2.61 -6.63
C ARG A 43 8.38 -1.39 -7.00
N GLU A 44 7.69 -0.83 -6.03
CA GLU A 44 7.01 0.45 -6.24
C GLU A 44 8.04 1.57 -6.13
N GLU A 45 8.05 2.47 -7.12
CA GLU A 45 8.97 3.59 -7.19
C GLU A 45 8.52 4.75 -6.30
N PHE A 46 8.68 4.57 -4.99
CA PHE A 46 8.38 5.56 -3.96
C PHE A 46 9.46 6.64 -3.83
N TYR A 47 9.94 7.19 -4.95
CA TYR A 47 11.01 8.18 -4.94
C TYR A 47 10.62 9.45 -4.19
N GLY A 48 11.40 9.76 -3.15
CA GLY A 48 11.21 10.94 -2.31
C GLY A 48 10.06 10.83 -1.31
N ILE A 49 9.38 9.68 -1.24
CA ILE A 49 8.36 9.40 -0.22
C ILE A 49 9.08 9.02 1.08
N GLU A 50 8.70 9.64 2.19
CA GLU A 50 9.34 9.43 3.49
C GLU A 50 8.31 9.23 4.63
N PRO A 51 8.68 8.54 5.71
CA PRO A 51 7.90 8.52 6.94
C PRO A 51 7.51 9.94 7.41
N GLY A 52 6.26 10.09 7.84
CA GLY A 52 5.67 11.35 8.29
C GLY A 52 5.00 12.17 7.19
N HIS A 53 5.22 11.86 5.90
CA HIS A 53 4.53 12.52 4.80
C HIS A 53 3.02 12.37 4.91
N ARG A 54 2.29 13.46 4.65
CA ARG A 54 0.81 13.44 4.64
C ARG A 54 0.30 12.78 3.39
N THR A 55 -0.64 11.86 3.53
CA THR A 55 -1.25 11.15 2.42
C THR A 55 -2.77 11.20 2.49
N VAL A 56 -3.40 11.18 1.32
CA VAL A 56 -4.81 10.81 1.16
C VAL A 56 -4.85 9.40 0.59
N ILE A 57 -5.57 8.50 1.25
CA ILE A 57 -5.82 7.14 0.77
C ILE A 57 -7.31 7.02 0.46
N CYS A 58 -7.64 6.62 -0.77
CA CYS A 58 -9.00 6.47 -1.26
C CYS A 58 -9.25 5.03 -1.71
N LEU A 59 -10.28 4.39 -1.16
CA LEU A 59 -10.72 3.06 -1.61
C LEU A 59 -11.28 3.13 -3.04
N MET A 60 -10.67 2.38 -3.94
CA MET A 60 -11.04 2.32 -5.36
C MET A 60 -11.90 1.10 -5.66
N THR A 61 -11.45 -0.08 -5.24
CA THR A 61 -12.10 -1.36 -5.56
C THR A 61 -12.25 -2.21 -4.31
N ILE A 62 -13.44 -2.78 -4.12
CA ILE A 62 -13.66 -3.88 -3.19
C ILE A 62 -13.85 -5.15 -4.03
N PRO A 63 -13.03 -6.20 -3.82
CA PRO A 63 -13.21 -7.49 -4.48
C PRO A 63 -14.62 -8.07 -4.25
N ARG A 64 -15.12 -8.80 -5.24
CA ARG A 64 -16.43 -9.44 -5.20
C ARG A 64 -16.26 -10.96 -5.08
N ASP A 65 -17.34 -11.62 -4.67
CA ASP A 65 -17.39 -13.09 -4.58
C ASP A 65 -16.33 -13.67 -3.63
N CYS A 66 -15.95 -12.90 -2.61
CA CYS A 66 -15.03 -13.34 -1.57
C CYS A 66 -15.70 -14.31 -0.60
N PRO A 67 -14.97 -15.31 -0.05
CA PRO A 67 -15.43 -16.08 1.09
C PRO A 67 -15.79 -15.19 2.28
N ASP A 68 -16.75 -15.64 3.09
CA ASP A 68 -17.20 -14.90 4.28
C ASP A 68 -16.01 -14.58 5.20
N GLY A 69 -15.82 -13.29 5.47
CA GLY A 69 -14.74 -12.77 6.32
C GLY A 69 -13.38 -12.58 5.63
N ASP A 70 -13.23 -12.92 4.35
CA ASP A 70 -12.02 -12.63 3.57
C ASP A 70 -12.16 -11.28 2.85
N GLU A 71 -11.62 -10.23 3.47
CA GLU A 71 -11.70 -8.87 2.96
C GLU A 71 -10.48 -8.44 2.11
N ARG A 72 -9.55 -9.37 1.83
CA ARG A 72 -8.27 -9.07 1.18
C ARG A 72 -8.44 -8.66 -0.28
N GLY A 73 -7.54 -7.80 -0.75
CA GLY A 73 -7.42 -7.44 -2.16
C GLY A 73 -8.13 -6.12 -2.49
N ARG A 74 -8.45 -5.30 -1.49
CA ARG A 74 -8.98 -3.96 -1.73
C ARG A 74 -7.90 -3.13 -2.36
N GLU A 75 -8.24 -2.45 -3.45
CA GLU A 75 -7.32 -1.53 -4.13
C GLU A 75 -7.55 -0.11 -3.66
N PHE A 76 -6.46 0.60 -3.43
CA PHE A 76 -6.48 1.97 -2.95
C PHE A 76 -5.66 2.85 -3.87
N TYR A 77 -6.20 4.02 -4.19
CA TYR A 77 -5.42 5.14 -4.71
C TYR A 77 -4.83 5.91 -3.53
N THR A 78 -3.55 6.19 -3.57
CA THR A 78 -2.88 7.03 -2.58
C THR A 78 -2.24 8.22 -3.25
N LEU A 79 -2.37 9.39 -2.64
CA LEU A 79 -1.68 10.63 -3.00
C LEU A 79 -0.87 11.12 -1.80
N ASP A 80 0.44 11.18 -1.95
CA ASP A 80 1.34 11.94 -1.09
C ASP A 80 1.16 13.44 -1.37
N LEU A 81 0.69 14.16 -0.37
CA LEU A 81 0.38 15.59 -0.44
C LEU A 81 1.61 16.48 -0.32
N ASP A 82 2.70 15.97 0.25
CA ASP A 82 3.90 16.76 0.52
C ASP A 82 4.77 16.84 -0.74
N ILE A 83 4.79 15.79 -1.57
CA ILE A 83 5.54 15.75 -2.83
C ILE A 83 4.69 15.56 -4.11
N ASN A 84 3.35 15.50 -3.99
CA ASN A 84 2.41 15.27 -5.10
C ASN A 84 2.71 14.01 -5.92
N ARG A 85 2.99 12.89 -5.24
CA ARG A 85 3.18 11.58 -5.86
C ARG A 85 2.00 10.68 -5.58
N GLN A 86 1.67 9.83 -6.55
CA GLN A 86 0.50 8.96 -6.44
C GLN A 86 0.80 7.53 -6.87
N TRP A 87 0.06 6.58 -6.30
CA TRP A 87 0.15 5.17 -6.65
C TRP A 87 -1.20 4.47 -6.42
N ILE A 88 -1.36 3.29 -7.00
CA ILE A 88 -2.51 2.42 -6.79
C ILE A 88 -1.99 1.05 -6.39
N VAL A 89 -2.25 0.64 -5.15
CA VAL A 89 -1.74 -0.61 -4.60
C VAL A 89 -2.81 -1.28 -3.72
N SER A 90 -2.80 -2.61 -3.70
CA SER A 90 -3.70 -3.46 -2.90
C SER A 90 -3.29 -3.50 -1.43
N ASP A 91 -4.23 -3.71 -0.53
CA ASP A 91 -3.96 -4.01 0.89
C ASP A 91 -3.41 -5.43 1.13
N SER A 92 -3.41 -6.28 0.11
CA SER A 92 -2.97 -7.65 0.20
C SER A 92 -2.16 -8.11 -1.00
N GLN A 93 -1.22 -9.03 -0.76
CA GLN A 93 -0.42 -9.69 -1.81
C GLN A 93 -1.31 -10.54 -2.73
N HIS A 94 -2.38 -11.11 -2.19
CA HIS A 94 -3.32 -11.95 -2.92
C HIS A 94 -4.73 -11.41 -2.76
N SER A 95 -5.54 -11.53 -3.80
CA SER A 95 -6.99 -11.24 -3.70
C SER A 95 -7.69 -12.26 -2.79
N CYS A 96 -8.86 -11.89 -2.29
CA CYS A 96 -9.72 -12.79 -1.53
C CYS A 96 -9.98 -14.11 -2.29
N GLY A 97 -10.19 -15.19 -1.54
CA GLY A 97 -10.51 -16.51 -2.11
C GLY A 97 -9.31 -17.34 -2.56
N GLY A 98 -8.07 -16.87 -2.42
CA GLY A 98 -6.91 -17.71 -2.65
C GLY A 98 -5.55 -17.04 -2.42
N ALA A 99 -4.50 -17.80 -2.74
CA ALA A 99 -3.12 -17.36 -2.89
C ALA A 99 -2.59 -17.85 -4.24
#